data_AF-Q177I3-F1
#
_entry.id   AF-Q177I3-F1
#
_cell.length_a   1.000
_cell.length_b   1.000
_cell.length_c   1.000
_cell.angle_alpha   90.00
_cell.angle_beta   90.00
_cell.angle_gamma   90.00
#
_symmetry.space_group_name_H-M   'P 1'
#
loop_
_entity.id
_entity.type
_entity.pdbx_description
1 polymer ?
#
loop_
_entity_poly.entity_id
_entity_poly.type
_entity_poly.pdbx_seq_one_letter_code
_entity_poly.pdbx_strand_id
1 'polypeptide(L)'
;FHPTGLYRNRSSPVWDPHPEYEINAFGLKMHIKLWQNGEFMPEDPKNIKVTHIFSANETLQRPEDHLDHDQLKRCYYKGRVVGDDKSEVTVSLCEGM
;
A
#
# COMPACT_ATOMS: atom_id res chain seq x y z
N PHE A 1 -4.85 20.92 -10.35
CA PHE A 1 -5.08 19.53 -9.92
C PHE A 1 -4.18 18.63 -10.75
N HIS A 2 -3.04 18.22 -10.20
CA HIS A 2 -2.18 17.22 -10.84
C HIS A 2 -2.61 15.85 -10.29
N PRO A 3 -3.11 14.92 -11.11
CA PRO A 3 -3.38 13.56 -10.66
C PRO A 3 -2.04 12.88 -10.37
N THR A 4 -1.67 12.81 -9.10
CA THR A 4 -0.59 11.93 -8.62
C THR A 4 -1.22 10.55 -8.38
N GLY A 5 -0.75 9.54 -9.11
CA GLY A 5 -1.32 8.18 -9.06
C GLY A 5 -1.68 7.58 -10.41
N LEU A 6 -0.88 7.82 -11.47
CA LEU A 6 -1.00 7.02 -12.69
C LEU A 6 -0.69 5.57 -12.31
N TYR A 7 -1.69 4.69 -12.48
CA TYR A 7 -1.53 3.23 -12.39
C TYR A 7 -0.23 2.82 -13.11
N ARG A 8 0.74 2.31 -12.35
CA ARG A 8 1.98 1.76 -12.90
C ARG A 8 1.84 0.25 -12.95
N ASN A 9 2.42 -0.37 -13.96
CA ASN A 9 2.46 -1.83 -14.05
C ASN A 9 3.22 -2.38 -12.82
N ARG A 10 2.66 -3.39 -12.14
CA ARG A 10 3.19 -4.12 -10.96
C ARG A 10 4.69 -4.45 -11.03
N SER A 11 5.27 -4.49 -12.23
CA SER A 11 6.70 -4.76 -12.50
C SER A 11 7.63 -3.54 -12.40
N SER A 12 7.12 -2.33 -12.10
CA SER A 12 7.91 -1.09 -12.17
C SER A 12 8.93 -0.97 -11.01
N PRO A 13 10.19 -0.57 -11.28
CA PRO A 13 11.24 -0.50 -10.25
C PRO A 13 11.04 0.63 -9.23
N VAL A 14 10.29 1.68 -9.59
CA VAL A 14 9.88 2.77 -8.68
C VAL A 14 8.37 2.93 -8.81
N TRP A 15 7.65 2.64 -7.72
CA TRP A 15 6.19 2.62 -7.71
C TRP A 15 5.58 4.02 -7.61
N ASP A 16 5.99 4.82 -6.61
CA ASP A 16 5.72 6.26 -6.59
C ASP A 16 7.00 7.06 -6.25
N PRO A 17 7.46 7.96 -7.14
CA PRO A 17 8.57 8.87 -6.84
C PRO A 17 8.19 10.01 -5.88
N HIS A 18 6.90 10.27 -5.65
CA HIS A 18 6.39 11.32 -4.75
C HIS A 18 5.51 10.68 -3.65
N PRO A 19 6.10 10.01 -2.66
CA PRO A 19 5.35 9.27 -1.64
C PRO A 19 4.76 10.22 -0.57
N GLU A 20 4.19 11.35 -0.99
CA GLU A 20 3.50 12.29 -0.13
C GLU A 20 2.08 12.52 -0.65
N TYR A 21 1.09 12.36 0.21
CA TYR A 21 -0.32 12.42 -0.17
C TYR A 21 -1.08 13.36 0.75
N GLU A 22 -1.95 14.19 0.16
CA GLU A 22 -2.95 14.95 0.90
C GLU A 22 -4.30 14.24 0.77
N ILE A 23 -4.83 13.74 1.89
CA ILE A 23 -6.16 13.12 1.93
C ILE A 23 -7.10 13.92 2.81
N ASN A 24 -8.38 13.95 2.43
CA ASN A 24 -9.44 14.51 3.26
C ASN A 24 -10.30 13.36 3.77
N ALA A 25 -10.21 13.05 5.06
CA ALA A 25 -11.02 12.02 5.70
C ALA A 25 -11.41 12.47 7.11
N PHE A 26 -12.61 12.05 7.56
CA PHE A 26 -13.15 12.43 8.89
C PHE A 26 -13.20 13.95 9.14
N GLY A 27 -13.32 14.75 8.07
CA GLY A 27 -13.29 16.22 8.16
C GLY A 27 -11.90 16.82 8.40
N LEU A 28 -10.84 16.00 8.36
CA LEU A 28 -9.46 16.41 8.55
C LEU A 28 -8.70 16.36 7.22
N LYS A 29 -7.91 17.39 6.95
CA LYS A 29 -6.91 17.38 5.88
C LYS A 29 -5.62 16.81 6.44
N MET A 30 -5.27 15.59 6.02
CA MET A 30 -4.08 14.88 6.48
C MET A 30 -3.03 14.88 5.37
N HIS A 31 -1.80 15.22 5.75
CA HIS A 31 -0.62 15.10 4.88
C HIS A 31 0.15 13.86 5.31
N ILE A 32 0.19 12.85 4.46
CA ILE A 32 0.83 11.56 4.73
C ILE A 32 2.18 11.55 4.02
N LYS A 33 3.25 11.27 4.76
CA LYS A 33 4.57 10.97 4.19
C LYS A 33 4.82 9.48 4.29
N LEU A 34 5.05 8.85 3.15
CA LEU A 34 5.31 7.44 2.99
C LEU A 34 6.78 7.20 2.63
N TRP A 35 7.29 6.04 3.01
CA TRP A 35 8.56 5.47 2.60
C TRP A 35 8.35 3.99 2.31
N GLN A 36 9.05 3.48 1.32
CA GLN A 36 8.93 2.08 0.94
C GLN A 36 9.43 1.20 2.10
N ASN A 37 8.59 0.27 2.54
CA ASN A 37 8.97 -0.70 3.56
C ASN A 37 8.15 -1.98 3.34
N GLY A 38 8.82 -3.08 3.00
CA GLY A 38 8.21 -4.39 2.80
C GLY A 38 8.43 -5.36 3.98
N GLU A 39 9.01 -4.92 5.09
CA GLU A 39 9.36 -5.77 6.24
C GLU A 39 8.14 -6.35 6.96
N PHE A 40 6.96 -5.72 6.81
CA PHE A 40 5.73 -6.22 7.42
C PHE A 40 5.06 -7.34 6.61
N MET A 41 5.56 -7.67 5.42
CA MET A 41 5.02 -8.80 4.66
C MET A 41 5.41 -10.13 5.32
N PRO A 42 4.49 -11.11 5.37
CA PRO A 42 4.83 -12.48 5.75
C PRO A 42 5.87 -13.06 4.78
N GLU A 43 6.88 -13.77 5.30
CA GLU A 43 7.94 -14.39 4.49
C GLU A 43 7.39 -15.37 3.43
N ASP A 44 6.22 -15.96 3.69
CA ASP A 44 5.52 -16.84 2.76
C ASP A 44 4.27 -16.15 2.18
N PRO A 45 4.30 -15.70 0.92
CA PRO A 45 3.16 -15.06 0.27
C PRO A 45 1.95 -16.00 0.09
N LYS A 46 2.13 -17.33 0.21
CA LYS A 46 1.03 -18.30 0.11
C LYS A 46 0.10 -18.28 1.32
N ASN A 47 0.51 -17.66 2.43
CA ASN A 47 -0.25 -17.62 3.68
C ASN A 47 -0.99 -16.29 3.90
N ILE A 48 -1.01 -15.41 2.90
CA ILE A 48 -1.75 -14.15 2.97
C ILE A 48 -3.24 -14.43 2.79
N LYS A 49 -4.00 -14.23 3.86
CA LYS A 49 -5.47 -14.27 3.84
C LYS A 49 -6.01 -12.88 3.51
N VAL A 50 -6.90 -12.82 2.52
CA VAL A 50 -7.59 -11.59 2.12
C VAL A 50 -9.03 -11.68 2.62
N THR A 51 -9.39 -10.78 3.53
CA THR A 51 -10.75 -10.67 4.06
C THR A 51 -11.52 -9.64 3.25
N HIS A 52 -12.61 -10.08 2.60
CA HIS A 52 -13.48 -9.18 1.83
C HIS A 52 -14.54 -8.57 2.73
N ILE A 53 -14.32 -7.33 3.15
CA ILE A 53 -15.20 -6.61 4.10
C ILE A 53 -16.67 -6.55 3.61
N PHE A 54 -16.89 -6.45 2.30
CA PHE A 54 -18.23 -6.40 1.71
C PHE A 54 -18.88 -7.76 1.45
N SER A 55 -18.11 -8.86 1.52
CA SER A 55 -18.59 -10.20 1.19
C SER A 55 -18.57 -11.17 2.37
N ALA A 56 -18.12 -10.71 3.56
CA ALA A 56 -17.95 -11.50 4.78
C ALA A 56 -17.16 -12.82 4.60
N ASN A 57 -16.44 -12.95 3.49
CA ASN A 57 -15.72 -14.15 3.08
C ASN A 57 -14.22 -13.88 3.13
N GLU A 58 -13.48 -14.89 3.58
CA GLU A 58 -12.03 -14.91 3.50
C GLU A 58 -11.61 -15.75 2.31
N THR A 59 -10.72 -15.22 1.48
CA THR A 59 -10.10 -15.96 0.39
C THR A 59 -8.59 -15.93 0.55
N LEU A 60 -7.93 -17.02 0.19
CA LEU A 60 -6.49 -16.97 -0.05
C LEU A 60 -6.20 -16.05 -1.23
N GLN A 61 -5.07 -15.36 -1.17
CA GLN A 61 -4.59 -14.58 -2.30
C GLN A 61 -4.49 -15.49 -3.55
N ARG A 62 -4.95 -15.00 -4.70
CA ARG A 62 -5.03 -15.83 -5.91
C ARG A 62 -3.65 -16.24 -6.39
N PRO A 63 -3.50 -17.41 -7.03
CA PRO A 63 -2.22 -17.87 -7.57
C PRO A 63 -1.57 -16.90 -8.57
N GLU A 64 -2.41 -16.22 -9.34
CA GLU A 64 -2.07 -15.18 -10.32
C GLU A 64 -1.59 -13.86 -9.68
N ASP A 65 -1.90 -13.64 -8.41
CA ASP A 65 -1.42 -12.51 -7.59
C ASP A 65 -0.19 -12.89 -6.75
N HIS A 66 0.31 -14.13 -6.83
CA HIS A 66 1.63 -14.51 -6.33
C HIS A 66 2.72 -13.93 -7.24
N LEU A 67 2.81 -12.60 -7.27
CA LEU A 67 4.02 -11.93 -7.68
C LEU A 67 5.16 -12.41 -6.79
N ASP A 68 6.37 -12.44 -7.36
CA ASP A 68 7.57 -12.76 -6.63
C ASP A 68 7.60 -11.94 -5.33
N HIS A 69 7.90 -12.60 -4.21
CA HIS A 69 7.77 -12.01 -2.87
C HIS A 69 8.56 -10.70 -2.77
N ASP A 70 9.69 -10.61 -3.47
CA ASP A 70 10.53 -9.43 -3.58
C ASP A 70 9.97 -8.33 -4.48
N GLN A 71 9.06 -8.64 -5.41
CA GLN A 71 8.29 -7.64 -6.17
C GLN A 71 7.16 -7.07 -5.33
N LEU A 72 6.46 -7.91 -4.57
CA LEU A 72 5.39 -7.46 -3.66
C LEU A 72 5.92 -6.46 -2.63
N LYS A 73 7.08 -6.72 -2.02
CA LYS A 73 7.74 -5.79 -1.07
C LYS A 73 7.98 -4.38 -1.63
N ARG A 74 7.99 -4.19 -2.95
CA ARG A 74 8.30 -2.91 -3.59
C ARG A 74 7.13 -1.93 -3.66
N CYS A 75 5.91 -2.43 -3.54
CA CYS A 75 4.71 -1.61 -3.58
C CYS A 75 4.06 -1.41 -2.21
N TYR A 76 4.73 -1.86 -1.14
CA TYR A 76 4.34 -1.60 0.24
C TYR A 76 5.07 -0.41 0.84
N TYR A 77 4.29 0.43 1.50
CA TYR A 77 4.75 1.69 2.05
C TYR A 77 4.31 1.82 3.50
N LYS A 78 5.20 2.39 4.30
CA LYS A 78 4.96 2.78 5.67
C LYS A 78 5.11 4.28 5.79
N GLY A 79 4.42 4.92 6.72
CA GLY A 79 4.38 6.37 6.78
C GLY A 79 3.92 6.94 8.11
N ARG A 80 3.86 8.28 8.11
CA ARG A 80 3.29 9.08 9.20
C ARG A 80 2.46 10.22 8.63
N VAL A 81 1.49 10.66 9.42
CA VAL A 81 0.79 11.92 9.22
C VAL A 81 1.69 13.05 9.73
N VAL A 82 1.94 14.04 8.88
CA VAL A 82 2.72 15.23 9.22
C VAL A 82 2.00 15.99 10.34
N GLY A 83 2.72 16.24 11.44
CA GLY A 83 2.17 16.88 12.64
C GLY A 83 1.72 15.91 13.74
N ASP A 84 1.75 14.59 13.50
CA ASP A 84 1.48 13.58 14.52
C ASP A 84 2.58 12.50 14.54
N ASP A 85 3.50 12.61 15.49
CA ASP A 85 4.63 11.68 15.65
C ASP A 85 4.22 10.29 16.14
N LYS A 86 3.00 10.14 16.66
CA LYS A 86 2.45 8.85 17.13
C LYS A 86 1.61 8.15 16.06
N SER A 87 1.37 8.80 14.93
CA SER A 87 0.69 8.18 13.80
C SER A 87 1.57 7.13 13.13
N GLU A 88 0.94 6.06 12.65
CA GLU A 88 1.58 5.04 11.84
C GLU A 88 0.63 4.68 10.69
N VAL A 89 1.13 4.78 9.47
CA VAL A 89 0.37 4.48 8.25
C VAL A 89 1.06 3.31 7.55
N THR A 90 0.27 2.32 7.14
CA THR A 90 0.74 1.21 6.30
C THR A 90 -0.21 1.05 5.15
N VAL A 91 0.32 1.08 3.91
CA VAL A 91 -0.49 1.03 2.70
C VAL A 91 0.16 0.13 1.65
N SER A 92 -0.70 -0.63 0.96
CA SER A 92 -0.35 -1.33 -0.26
C SER A 92 -0.73 -0.44 -1.43
N LEU A 93 0.24 0.01 -2.21
CA LEU A 93 -0.01 0.78 -3.42
C LEU A 93 -0.03 -0.10 -4.68
N CYS A 94 0.14 -1.41 -4.56
CA CYS A 94 0.33 -2.35 -5.69
C CYS A 94 -0.79 -2.31 -6.76
N GLU A 95 -1.97 -1.76 -6.42
CA GLU A 95 -3.11 -1.61 -7.33
C GLU A 95 -3.47 -0.13 -7.61
N GLY A 96 -2.63 0.80 -7.15
CA GLY A 96 -2.94 2.23 -7.09
C GLY A 96 -3.44 2.65 -5.70
N MET A 97 -3.78 3.94 -5.59
CA MET A 97 -4.38 4.56 -4.40
C MET A 97 -5.81 4.98 -4.69
#